data_AF-A0A356T7H1-F1
#
_entry.id   AF-A0A356T7H1-F1
#
_cell.length_a   1.000
_cell.length_b   1.000
_cell.length_c   1.000
_cell.angle_alpha   90.00
_cell.angle_beta   90.00
_cell.angle_gamma   90.00
#
_symmetry.space_group_name_H-M   'P 1'
#
loop_
_entity.id
_entity.type
_entity.pdbx_description
1 polymer ?
#
loop_
_entity_poly.entity_id
_entity_poly.type
_entity_poly.pdbx_seq_one_letter_code
_entity_poly.pdbx_strand_id
1 'polypeptide(L)'
;MIPFEERRAQRSENRDLALGFQLAHVRDRARLEALVLADDDGLALSAAGDPSTCRELAAIAPLMAKSILGMPMPPLLRGAEVAVRIVHVHGQPLYLASVGGGVARDALLAHSLGGVRRILACN
;
A
#
# COMPACT_ATOMS: atom_id res chain seq x y z
N MET A 1 -15.60 -13.08 -29.34
CA MET A 1 -14.36 -12.28 -29.33
C MET A 1 -14.61 -11.10 -28.40
N ILE A 2 -13.95 -11.06 -27.25
CA ILE A 2 -14.17 -10.00 -26.26
C ILE A 2 -13.52 -8.69 -26.78
N PRO A 3 -14.26 -7.56 -26.84
CA PRO A 3 -13.72 -6.25 -27.22
C PRO A 3 -12.45 -5.87 -26.44
N PHE A 4 -11.58 -5.06 -27.03
CA PHE A 4 -10.32 -4.65 -26.40
C PHE A 4 -10.53 -3.88 -25.08
N GLU A 5 -11.58 -3.08 -24.98
CA GLU A 5 -11.93 -2.32 -23.78
C GLU A 5 -12.35 -3.22 -22.61
N GLU A 6 -13.21 -4.22 -22.86
CA GLU A 6 -13.58 -5.23 -21.88
C GLU A 6 -12.37 -6.04 -21.40
N ARG A 7 -11.43 -6.38 -22.31
CA ARG A 7 -10.17 -7.05 -21.93
C ARG A 7 -9.28 -6.17 -21.06
N ARG A 8 -9.22 -4.86 -21.31
CA ARG A 8 -8.43 -3.91 -20.49
C ARG A 8 -9.08 -3.70 -19.12
N ALA A 9 -10.40 -3.54 -19.07
CA ALA A 9 -11.15 -3.40 -17.82
C ALA A 9 -10.98 -4.64 -16.93
N GLN A 10 -11.15 -5.84 -17.49
CA GLN A 10 -10.97 -7.11 -16.77
C GLN A 10 -9.54 -7.28 -16.24
N ARG A 11 -8.51 -6.86 -17.00
CA ARG A 11 -7.12 -6.91 -16.52
C ARG A 11 -6.88 -5.96 -15.35
N SER A 12 -7.44 -4.75 -15.39
CA SER A 12 -7.35 -3.80 -14.28
C SER A 12 -8.05 -4.35 -13.04
N GLU A 13 -9.27 -4.84 -13.18
CA GLU A 13 -10.04 -5.43 -12.08
C GLU A 13 -9.30 -6.62 -11.44
N ASN A 14 -8.77 -7.54 -12.26
CA ASN A 14 -7.98 -8.67 -11.78
C ASN A 14 -6.72 -8.20 -11.04
N ARG A 15 -6.11 -7.10 -11.47
CA ARG A 15 -4.93 -6.52 -10.82
C ARG A 15 -5.28 -5.93 -9.47
N ASP A 16 -6.36 -5.16 -9.38
CA ASP A 16 -6.80 -4.52 -8.15
C ASP A 16 -7.19 -5.57 -7.10
N LEU A 17 -7.86 -6.66 -7.54
CA LEU A 17 -8.13 -7.84 -6.73
C LEU A 17 -6.84 -8.55 -6.27
N ALA A 18 -5.89 -8.77 -7.19
CA ALA A 18 -4.62 -9.41 -6.86
C ALA A 18 -3.80 -8.59 -5.85
N LEU A 19 -3.79 -7.27 -6.00
CA LEU A 19 -3.17 -6.36 -5.03
C LEU A 19 -3.87 -6.45 -3.67
N GLY A 20 -5.20 -6.46 -3.65
CA GLY A 20 -5.98 -6.61 -2.42
C GLY A 20 -5.62 -7.89 -1.67
N PHE A 21 -5.60 -9.03 -2.36
CA PHE A 21 -5.21 -10.32 -1.76
C PHE A 21 -3.76 -10.33 -1.30
N GLN A 22 -2.85 -9.74 -2.08
CA GLN A 22 -1.45 -9.64 -1.69
C GLN A 22 -1.28 -8.81 -0.43
N LEU A 23 -1.95 -7.66 -0.32
CA LEU A 23 -1.87 -6.79 0.87
C LEU A 23 -2.50 -7.46 2.10
N ALA A 24 -3.65 -8.11 1.94
CA ALA A 24 -4.31 -8.84 3.02
C ALA A 24 -3.42 -9.96 3.56
N HIS A 25 -2.81 -10.76 2.67
CA HIS A 25 -1.89 -11.82 3.06
C HIS A 25 -0.68 -11.28 3.85
N VAL A 26 -0.12 -10.16 3.41
CA VAL A 26 1.04 -9.53 4.07
C VAL A 26 0.65 -8.96 5.42
N ARG A 27 -0.49 -8.27 5.51
CA ARG A 27 -1.05 -7.77 6.77
C ARG A 27 -1.18 -8.89 7.79
N ASP A 28 -1.80 -10.00 7.40
CA ASP A 28 -2.04 -11.13 8.30
C ASP A 28 -0.73 -11.80 8.74
N ARG A 29 0.19 -12.02 7.79
CA ARG A 29 1.50 -12.65 8.08
C ARG A 29 2.38 -11.79 8.99
N ALA A 30 2.34 -10.47 8.81
CA ALA A 30 3.12 -9.51 9.60
C ALA A 30 2.37 -8.99 10.84
N ARG A 31 1.13 -9.44 11.07
CA ARG A 31 0.23 -9.01 12.15
C ARG A 31 0.11 -7.48 12.20
N LEU A 32 -0.09 -6.87 11.04
CA LEU A 32 -0.32 -5.43 10.90
C LEU A 32 -1.78 -5.11 11.16
N GLU A 33 -2.04 -3.91 11.69
CA GLU A 33 -3.40 -3.40 11.84
C GLU A 33 -3.95 -2.92 10.49
N ALA A 34 -3.11 -2.23 9.72
CA ALA A 34 -3.41 -1.76 8.38
C ALA A 34 -2.18 -1.80 7.47
N LEU A 35 -2.41 -2.03 6.19
CA LEU A 35 -1.42 -1.95 5.11
C LEU A 35 -2.08 -1.34 3.88
N VAL A 36 -1.44 -0.33 3.30
CA VAL A 36 -1.97 0.43 2.17
C VAL A 36 -0.89 0.64 1.13
N LEU A 37 -1.27 0.50 -0.14
CA LEU A 37 -0.51 0.98 -1.29
C LEU A 37 -1.20 2.25 -1.80
N ALA A 38 -0.50 3.39 -1.74
CA ALA A 38 -1.01 4.68 -2.19
C ALA A 38 -0.17 5.29 -3.32
N ASP A 39 -0.77 6.19 -4.08
CA ASP A 39 -0.08 7.04 -5.05
C ASP A 39 0.44 8.34 -4.43
N ASP A 40 0.99 9.24 -5.26
CA ASP A 40 1.57 10.51 -4.80
C ASP A 40 0.53 11.54 -4.32
N ASP A 41 -0.72 11.39 -4.75
CA ASP A 41 -1.86 12.21 -4.32
C ASP A 41 -2.45 11.72 -2.98
N GLY A 42 -1.92 10.63 -2.43
CA GLY A 42 -2.38 10.04 -1.18
C GLY A 42 -3.66 9.22 -1.33
N LEU A 43 -3.98 8.78 -2.55
CA LEU A 43 -5.12 7.91 -2.83
C LEU A 43 -4.70 6.44 -2.73
N ALA A 44 -5.52 5.64 -2.05
CA ALA A 44 -5.27 4.21 -1.92
C ALA A 44 -5.57 3.50 -3.25
N LEU A 45 -4.56 2.85 -3.83
CA LEU A 45 -4.71 1.92 -4.94
C LEU A 45 -5.19 0.55 -4.45
N SER A 46 -4.74 0.16 -3.25
CA SER A 46 -5.19 -1.07 -2.58
C SER A 46 -4.92 -0.95 -1.08
N ALA A 47 -5.74 -1.62 -0.28
CA ALA A 47 -5.68 -1.53 1.19
C ALA A 47 -6.14 -2.82 1.86
N ALA A 48 -5.60 -3.10 3.04
CA ALA A 48 -6.02 -4.17 3.92
C ALA A 48 -6.00 -3.69 5.37
N GLY A 49 -7.15 -3.71 6.05
CA GLY A 49 -7.32 -3.19 7.41
C GLY A 49 -8.67 -2.48 7.56
N ASP A 50 -8.82 -1.71 8.64
CA ASP A 50 -9.98 -0.84 8.81
C ASP A 50 -10.03 0.25 7.72
N PRO A 51 -11.17 0.48 7.05
CA PRO A 51 -11.26 1.44 5.95
C PRO A 51 -10.92 2.89 6.33
N SER A 52 -11.23 3.31 7.55
CA SER A 52 -10.96 4.69 8.02
C SER A 52 -9.48 4.88 8.32
N THR A 53 -8.86 3.91 9.01
CA THR A 53 -7.41 3.87 9.22
C THR A 53 -6.65 3.83 7.90
N CYS A 54 -7.09 2.99 6.96
CA CYS A 54 -6.46 2.89 5.64
C CYS A 54 -6.53 4.21 4.87
N ARG A 55 -7.64 4.95 4.97
CA ARG A 55 -7.79 6.25 4.30
C ARG A 55 -6.85 7.29 4.87
N GLU A 56 -6.75 7.41 6.19
CA GLU A 56 -5.79 8.33 6.83
C GLU A 56 -4.36 7.95 6.50
N LEU A 57 -4.04 6.65 6.53
CA LEU A 57 -2.72 6.13 6.23
C LEU A 57 -2.30 6.42 4.78
N ALA A 58 -3.21 6.26 3.82
CA ALA A 58 -2.99 6.61 2.42
C ALA A 58 -2.64 8.10 2.26
N ALA A 59 -3.45 8.96 2.88
CA ALA A 59 -3.33 10.40 2.76
C ALA A 59 -1.99 10.93 3.28
N ILE A 60 -1.46 10.34 4.35
CA ILE A 60 -0.19 10.79 4.95
C ILE A 60 1.04 10.09 4.37
N ALA A 61 0.88 8.96 3.66
CA ALA A 61 2.02 8.16 3.22
C ALA A 61 3.02 8.93 2.34
N PRO A 62 2.59 9.72 1.32
CA PRO A 62 3.52 10.52 0.51
C PRO A 62 4.23 11.59 1.32
N LEU A 63 3.51 12.24 2.25
CA LEU A 63 4.04 13.28 3.12
C LEU A 63 5.09 12.73 4.07
N MET A 64 4.81 11.59 4.71
CA MET A 64 5.76 10.92 5.62
C MET A 64 7.02 10.45 4.89
N ALA A 65 6.90 9.97 3.65
CA ALA A 65 8.05 9.53 2.87
C ALA A 65 8.94 10.68 2.38
N LYS A 66 8.36 11.88 2.18
CA LYS A 66 9.07 13.09 1.73
C LYS A 66 9.59 13.95 2.88
N SER A 67 9.03 13.81 4.09
CA SER A 67 9.38 14.66 5.22
C SER A 67 10.61 14.14 5.99
N ILE A 68 11.58 15.04 6.21
CA ILE A 68 12.76 14.79 7.04
C ILE A 68 12.46 15.07 8.52
N LEU A 69 11.50 15.97 8.78
CA LEU A 69 11.00 16.29 10.13
C LEU A 69 9.67 15.57 10.38
N GLY A 70 9.44 15.12 11.62
CA GLY A 70 8.17 14.51 12.01
C GLY A 70 6.98 15.42 11.66
N MET A 71 5.86 14.82 11.25
CA MET A 71 4.61 15.52 10.95
C MET A 71 3.54 15.21 12.00
N PRO A 72 2.56 16.11 12.23
CA PRO A 72 1.43 15.81 13.10
C PRO A 72 0.65 14.61 12.56
N MET A 73 0.51 13.56 13.38
CA MET A 73 -0.26 12.38 12.99
C MET A 73 -1.77 12.65 13.10
N PRO A 74 -2.57 12.20 12.11
CA PRO A 74 -4.01 12.31 12.16
C PRO A 74 -4.57 11.42 13.28
N PRO A 75 -5.79 11.70 13.78
CA PRO A 75 -6.29 11.16 15.04
C PRO A 75 -6.26 9.63 15.14
N LEU A 76 -6.57 8.90 14.06
CA LEU A 76 -6.59 7.43 14.09
C LEU A 76 -5.18 6.81 14.08
N LEU A 77 -4.15 7.60 13.78
CA LEU A 77 -2.75 7.17 13.72
C LEU A 77 -1.89 7.75 14.84
N ARG A 78 -2.48 8.47 15.79
CA ARG A 78 -1.75 9.03 16.93
C ARG A 78 -1.25 7.91 17.85
N GLY A 79 0.06 7.93 18.14
CA GLY A 79 0.71 6.90 18.96
C GLY A 79 0.91 5.55 18.24
N ALA A 80 0.49 5.45 16.98
CA ALA A 80 0.67 4.25 16.19
C ALA A 80 2.08 4.17 15.61
N GLU A 81 2.63 2.96 15.52
CA GLU A 81 3.89 2.74 14.82
C GLU A 81 3.64 2.67 13.31
N VAL A 82 3.88 3.78 12.62
CA VAL A 82 3.73 3.89 11.17
C VAL A 82 5.07 3.70 10.47
N ALA A 83 5.08 2.92 9.39
CA ALA A 83 6.21 2.84 8.48
C ALA A 83 5.75 3.02 7.04
N VAL A 84 6.58 3.72 6.26
CA VAL A 84 6.36 3.94 4.83
C VAL A 84 7.59 3.49 4.05
N ARG A 85 7.35 2.89 2.87
CA ARG A 85 8.38 2.52 1.89
C ARG A 85 7.96 2.99 0.50
N ILE A 86 8.90 3.60 -0.22
CA ILE A 86 8.68 4.04 -1.60
C ILE A 86 8.93 2.87 -2.55
N VAL A 87 8.01 2.69 -3.49
CA VAL A 87 8.04 1.67 -4.54
C VAL A 87 7.98 2.37 -5.88
N HIS A 88 9.04 2.26 -6.67
CA HIS A 88 9.03 2.83 -8.02
C HIS A 88 8.47 1.80 -9.00
N VAL A 89 7.41 2.21 -9.71
CA VAL A 89 6.72 1.44 -10.75
C VAL A 89 6.59 2.33 -11.98
N HIS A 90 7.19 1.91 -13.10
CA HIS A 90 7.22 2.70 -14.34
C HIS A 90 7.69 4.17 -14.14
N GLY A 91 8.61 4.40 -13.21
CA GLY A 91 9.13 5.74 -12.89
C GLY A 91 8.23 6.58 -11.98
N GLN A 92 7.04 6.09 -11.61
CA GLN A 92 6.15 6.75 -10.66
C GLN A 92 6.37 6.21 -9.24
N PRO A 93 6.44 7.09 -8.21
CA PRO A 93 6.53 6.66 -6.83
C PRO A 93 5.15 6.20 -6.33
N LEU A 94 5.12 5.01 -5.74
CA LEU A 94 4.02 4.51 -4.93
C LEU A 94 4.49 4.34 -3.49
N TYR A 95 3.56 4.39 -2.55
CA TYR A 95 3.86 4.39 -1.12
C TYR A 95 3.20 3.19 -0.47
N LEU A 96 4.02 2.25 0.00
CA LEU A 96 3.56 1.14 0.83
C LEU A 96 3.67 1.56 2.29
N ALA A 97 2.52 1.79 2.93
CA ALA A 97 2.42 2.28 4.29
C ALA A 97 1.72 1.27 5.20
N SER A 98 2.23 1.09 6.42
CA SER A 98 1.70 0.13 7.39
C SER A 98 1.54 0.74 8.77
N VAL A 99 0.56 0.23 9.52
CA VAL A 99 0.36 0.53 10.94
C VAL A 99 0.55 -0.73 11.77
N GLY A 100 1.29 -0.60 12.88
CA GLY A 100 1.56 -1.68 13.80
C GLY A 100 2.58 -2.69 13.26
N GLY A 101 2.59 -3.88 13.83
CA GLY A 101 3.59 -4.92 13.58
C GLY A 101 4.86 -4.71 14.40
N GLY A 102 5.44 -5.80 14.90
CA GLY A 102 6.67 -5.77 15.69
C GLY A 102 7.94 -5.61 14.86
N VAL A 103 9.10 -5.85 15.49
CA VAL A 103 10.45 -5.65 14.93
C VAL A 103 10.68 -6.31 13.56
N ALA A 104 9.96 -7.40 13.24
CA ALA A 104 10.07 -8.11 11.95
C ALA A 104 9.31 -7.43 10.78
N ARG A 105 8.54 -6.37 11.05
CA ARG A 105 7.73 -5.65 10.06
C ARG A 105 8.55 -5.23 8.85
N ASP A 106 9.68 -4.58 9.06
CA ASP A 106 10.47 -3.99 7.99
C ASP A 106 11.01 -5.05 7.02
N ALA A 107 11.43 -6.20 7.55
CA ALA A 107 11.88 -7.34 6.74
C ALA A 107 10.72 -7.98 5.95
N LEU A 108 9.54 -8.09 6.57
CA LEU A 108 8.35 -8.63 5.91
C LEU A 108 7.82 -7.68 4.83
N LEU A 109 7.80 -6.36 5.08
CA LEU A 109 7.45 -5.37 4.08
C LEU A 109 8.43 -5.39 2.90
N ALA A 110 9.74 -5.45 3.18
CA ALA A 110 10.77 -5.56 2.15
C ALA A 110 10.56 -6.80 1.25
N HIS A 111 10.26 -7.95 1.85
CA HIS A 111 9.97 -9.17 1.09
C HIS A 111 8.66 -9.05 0.28
N SER A 112 7.64 -8.41 0.86
CA SER A 112 6.30 -8.28 0.29
C SER A 112 6.23 -7.31 -0.88
N LEU A 113 7.13 -6.33 -0.92
CA LEU A 113 7.32 -5.42 -2.05
C LEU A 113 7.58 -6.15 -3.37
N GLY A 114 8.24 -7.31 -3.35
CA GLY A 114 8.45 -8.12 -4.55
C GLY A 114 7.15 -8.66 -5.17
N GLY A 115 6.15 -8.98 -4.34
CA GLY A 115 4.82 -9.41 -4.81
C GLY A 115 4.05 -8.26 -5.47
N VAL A 116 3.99 -7.11 -4.79
CA VAL A 116 3.34 -5.90 -5.30
C VAL A 116 3.97 -5.44 -6.61
N ARG A 117 5.30 -5.38 -6.69
CA ARG A 117 6.01 -4.98 -7.92
C ARG A 117 5.73 -5.93 -9.07
N ARG A 118 5.66 -7.25 -8.84
CA ARG A 118 5.34 -8.23 -9.90
C ARG A 118 3.93 -8.03 -10.45
N ILE A 119 2.94 -7.84 -9.58
CA ILE A 119 1.56 -7.59 -9.99
C ILE A 119 1.46 -6.29 -10.82
N LEU A 120 2.21 -5.26 -10.43
CA LEU A 120 2.23 -3.97 -11.13
C LEU A 120 3.09 -3.97 -12.41
N ALA A 121 4.10 -4.84 -12.53
CA ALA A 121 5.01 -4.91 -13.68
C ALA A 121 4.52 -5.82 -14.82
N CYS A 122 3.48 -6.65 -14.59
CA CYS A 122 2.82 -7.41 -15.65
C CYS A 122 2.05 -6.44 -16.57
N ASN A 123 2.72 -5.94 -17.61
CA ASN A 123 2.16 -5.11 -18.67
C ASN A 123 2.35 -5.78 -20.03
#